data_AF-A0A5K1DZR6-F1
#
_entry.id   AF-A0A5K1DZR6-F1
#
_cell.length_a   1.000
_cell.length_b   1.000
_cell.length_c   1.000
_cell.angle_alpha   90.00
_cell.angle_beta   90.00
_cell.angle_gamma   90.00
#
_symmetry.space_group_name_H-M   'P 1'
#
loop_
_entity.id
_entity.type
_entity.pdbx_description
1 polymer ?
#
loop_
_entity_poly.entity_id
_entity_poly.type
_entity_poly.pdbx_seq_one_letter_code
_entity_poly.pdbx_strand_id
1 'polypeptide(L)' 'AHPWFRGIEWDKLYETDAAFKPEVNGELDTQNFLKFDE' A
#
# COMPACT_ATOMS: atom_id res chain seq x y z
N ALA A 1 10.15 -3.44 -21.85
CA ALA A 1 9.47 -2.69 -20.77
C ALA A 1 8.21 -2.03 -21.33
N HIS A 2 7.05 -2.24 -20.70
CA HIS A 2 5.80 -1.65 -21.17
C HIS A 2 5.81 -0.12 -20.93
N PRO A 3 5.33 0.72 -21.86
CA PRO A 3 5.37 2.19 -21.72
C PRO A 3 4.70 2.72 -20.45
N TRP A 4 3.71 2.02 -19.90
CA TRP A 4 3.02 2.38 -18.65
C TRP A 4 3.96 2.44 -17.43
N PHE A 5 5.02 1.64 -17.41
CA PHE A 5 5.96 1.57 -16.28
C PHE A 5 7.21 2.43 -16.50
N ARG A 6 7.16 3.38 -17.44
CA ARG A 6 8.29 4.28 -17.72
C ARG A 6 8.58 5.13 -16.48
N GLY A 7 9.81 5.09 -15.99
CA GLY A 7 10.25 5.86 -14.83
C GLY A 7 10.07 5.14 -13.49
N ILE A 8 9.53 3.92 -13.47
CA ILE A 8 9.51 3.10 -12.25
C ILE A 8 10.89 2.47 -12.05
N GLU A 9 11.55 2.82 -10.93
CA GLU A 9 12.77 2.18 -10.45
C GLU A 9 12.45 0.85 -9.76
N TRP A 10 12.25 -0.21 -10.54
CA TRP A 10 11.87 -1.54 -10.03
C TRP A 10 12.87 -2.12 -9.02
N ASP A 11 14.16 -1.84 -9.19
CA ASP A 11 15.23 -2.32 -8.29
C ASP A 11 15.12 -1.73 -6.87
N LYS A 12 14.44 -0.59 -6.72
CA LYS A 12 14.25 0.12 -5.44
C LYS A 12 12.79 0.16 -4.98
N LEU A 13 11.93 -0.68 -5.54
CA LEU A 13 10.49 -0.64 -5.22
C LEU A 13 10.24 -0.84 -3.72
N TYR A 14 11.00 -1.70 -3.05
CA TYR A 14 10.89 -1.97 -1.61
C TYR A 14 11.38 -0.82 -0.72
N GLU A 15 12.20 0.07 -1.27
CA GLU A 15 12.74 1.24 -0.58
C GLU A 15 11.92 2.50 -0.86
N THR A 16 11.06 2.46 -1.89
CA THR A 16 10.26 3.59 -2.33
C THR A 16 9.03 3.74 -1.44
N ASP A 17 8.72 4.99 -1.06
CA ASP A 17 7.49 5.28 -0.34
C ASP A 17 6.24 4.94 -1.18
N ALA A 18 5.29 4.24 -0.56
CA ALA A 18 4.00 3.98 -1.17
C ALA A 18 3.28 5.29 -1.48
N ALA A 19 2.58 5.35 -2.62
CA ALA A 19 1.80 6.52 -3.03
C ALA A 19 0.68 6.88 -2.04
N PHE A 20 0.24 5.90 -1.23
CA PHE A 20 -0.76 6.08 -0.19
C PHE A 20 -0.39 5.25 1.04
N LYS A 21 -0.46 5.88 2.22
CA LYS A 21 -0.28 5.23 3.52
C LYS A 21 -1.62 5.34 4.28
N PRO A 22 -2.36 4.25 4.50
CA PRO A 22 -3.62 4.29 5.23
C PRO A 22 -3.39 4.65 6.70
N GLU A 23 -4.40 5.25 7.32
CA GLU A 23 -4.40 5.48 8.76
C GLU A 23 -4.62 4.14 9.49
N VAL A 24 -3.75 3.88 10.48
CA VAL A 24 -3.81 2.71 11.36
C VAL A 24 -3.55 3.20 12.78
N ASN A 25 -4.57 3.09 13.62
CA ASN A 25 -4.60 3.67 14.97
C ASN A 25 -4.02 2.73 16.05
N GLY A 26 -3.70 1.48 15.71
CA GLY A 26 -3.10 0.53 16.63
C GLY A 26 -2.83 -0.84 16.00
N GLU A 27 -2.14 -1.72 16.72
CA GLU A 27 -1.74 -3.04 16.22
C GLU A 27 -2.91 -3.96 15.85
N LEU A 28 -4.06 -3.78 16.52
CA LEU A 28 -5.29 -4.56 16.30
C LEU A 28 -6.36 -3.75 15.53
N ASP A 29 -5.96 -2.65 14.88
CA ASP A 29 -6.89 -1.82 14.14
C ASP A 29 -7.36 -2.49 12.85
N THR A 30 -8.66 -2.76 12.78
CA THR A 30 -9.32 -3.36 11.62
C THR A 30 -10.20 -2.37 10.85
N GLN A 31 -10.03 -1.05 11.04
CA GLN A 31 -10.89 -0.02 10.44
C GLN A 31 -10.92 -0.04 8.90
N ASN A 32 -9.84 -0.48 8.26
CA ASN A 32 -9.71 -0.54 6.80
C ASN A 32 -10.22 -1.87 6.21
N PHE A 33 -10.80 -2.74 7.05
CA PHE A 33 -11.39 -4.01 6.64
C PHE A 33 -12.92 -3.93 6.67
N LEU A 34 -13.57 -4.75 5.85
CA LEU A 34 -15.03 -4.92 5.89
C LEU A 34 -15.44 -5.60 7.20
N LYS A 35 -16.50 -5.10 7.82
CA LYS A 35 -17.12 -5.72 8.99
C LYS A 35 -18.12 -6.77 8.53
N PHE A 36 -18.14 -7.89 9.24
CA PHE A 36 -19.10 -8.97 9.05
C PHE A 36 -19.90 -9.13 10.33
N ASP A 37 -21.13 -9.64 10.21
CA ASP A 37 -21.89 -10.07 11.38
C ASP A 37 -21.18 -11.29 12.01
N GLU A 38 -21.16 -11.36 13.35
CA GLU A 38 -20.52 -12.45 14.12
C GLU A 38 -21.34 -13.75 14.14
#